data_AF-A0A821DXZ2-F1
#
_entry.id   AF-A0A821DXZ2-F1
#
_cell.length_a   1.000
_cell.length_b   1.000
_cell.length_c   1.000
_cell.angle_alpha   90.00
_cell.angle_beta   90.00
_cell.angle_gamma   90.00
#
_symmetry.space_group_name_H-M   'P 1'
#
loop_
_entity.id
_entity.type
_entity.pdbx_description
1 polymer ?
#
loop_
_entity_poly.entity_id
_entity_poly.type
_entity_poly.pdbx_seq_one_letter_code
_entity_poly.pdbx_strand_id
1 'polypeptide(L)'
;FKDSCTPSPFRDELFKDDHIHLDSSLAGRGCCCLQTTFQDQSFKETTHLYDQLLPLYPIMLCLSAACPILRDFLSDIDCRWNILSEAADDRTTEEKKTKKHSIPL
;
A
#
# COMPACT_ATOMS: atom_id res chain seq x y z
N PHE A 1 0.95 5.05 -13.75
CA PHE A 1 0.15 5.94 -14.61
C PHE A 1 0.57 5.75 -16.06
N LYS A 2 -0.37 5.72 -17.00
CA LYS A 2 -0.08 5.59 -18.45
C LYS A 2 -0.37 6.92 -19.12
N ASP A 3 0.69 7.64 -19.46
CA ASP A 3 0.63 8.87 -20.25
C ASP A 3 0.91 8.58 -21.73
N SER A 4 0.66 9.56 -22.60
CA SER A 4 0.92 9.55 -24.05
C SER A 4 2.37 9.20 -24.39
N CYS A 5 3.31 9.55 -23.50
CA CYS A 5 4.74 9.31 -23.65
C CYS A 5 5.23 8.08 -22.85
N THR A 6 4.36 7.39 -22.12
CA THR A 6 4.76 6.19 -21.36
C THR A 6 4.98 5.02 -22.31
N PRO A 7 6.17 4.38 -22.34
CA PRO A 7 6.42 3.23 -23.19
C PRO A 7 5.46 2.08 -22.82
N SER A 8 4.88 1.42 -23.82
CA SER A 8 3.97 0.28 -23.62
C SER A 8 4.56 -0.99 -24.29
N PRO A 9 4.92 -2.04 -23.54
CA PRO A 9 4.80 -2.15 -22.08
C PRO A 9 5.88 -1.35 -21.35
N PHE A 10 5.50 -0.76 -20.20
CA PHE A 10 6.45 -0.10 -19.31
C PHE A 10 7.24 -1.18 -18.58
N ARG A 11 8.57 -1.15 -18.71
CA ARG A 11 9.50 -2.09 -18.10
C ARG A 11 10.46 -1.37 -17.19
N ASP A 12 10.18 -1.43 -15.89
CA ASP A 12 11.07 -0.93 -14.85
C ASP A 12 12.09 -2.03 -14.49
N GLU A 13 11.67 -3.31 -14.28
CA GLU A 13 12.51 -4.51 -14.08
C GLU A 13 11.75 -5.84 -14.42
N LEU A 14 12.43 -7.01 -14.39
CA LEU A 14 11.96 -8.35 -14.86
C LEU A 14 10.69 -8.94 -14.21
N PHE A 15 10.08 -8.25 -13.23
CA PHE A 15 9.14 -8.88 -12.30
C PHE A 15 7.65 -8.72 -12.64
N LYS A 16 7.25 -7.75 -13.49
CA LYS A 16 5.91 -7.62 -14.10
C LYS A 16 5.88 -6.42 -15.06
N ASP A 17 5.28 -6.57 -16.24
CA ASP A 17 5.04 -5.44 -17.16
C ASP A 17 4.02 -4.45 -16.55
N ASP A 18 4.17 -3.15 -16.87
CA ASP A 18 3.26 -2.06 -16.46
C ASP A 18 3.14 -1.82 -14.94
N HIS A 19 4.13 -2.21 -14.15
CA HIS A 19 4.17 -1.97 -12.70
C HIS A 19 5.50 -1.32 -12.30
N ILE A 20 5.45 -0.43 -11.30
CA ILE A 20 6.64 0.16 -10.66
C ILE A 20 7.16 -0.86 -9.64
N HIS A 21 8.43 -1.23 -9.72
CA HIS A 21 9.01 -2.23 -8.82
C HIS A 21 9.69 -1.56 -7.62
N LEU A 22 9.30 -1.98 -6.42
CA LEU A 22 9.85 -1.50 -5.15
C LEU A 22 10.33 -2.71 -4.33
N ASP A 23 11.64 -2.95 -4.28
CA ASP A 23 12.25 -4.11 -3.59
C ASP A 23 12.83 -3.76 -2.20
N SER A 24 12.57 -2.56 -1.70
CA SER A 24 13.06 -2.13 -0.40
C SER A 24 11.92 -1.97 0.59
N SER A 25 12.05 -2.56 1.78
CA SER A 25 11.13 -2.29 2.89
C SER A 25 11.13 -0.82 3.31
N LEU A 26 12.20 -0.08 3.00
CA LEU A 26 12.26 1.37 3.21
C LEU A 26 11.34 2.14 2.26
N ALA A 27 10.98 1.58 1.10
CA ALA A 27 10.08 2.25 0.16
C ALA A 27 8.69 2.49 0.78
N GLY A 28 8.21 1.59 1.64
CA GLY A 28 6.98 1.79 2.40
C GLY A 28 7.20 2.44 3.77
N ARG A 29 8.18 1.96 4.55
CA ARG A 29 8.43 2.47 5.92
C ARG A 29 9.05 3.88 5.94
N GLY A 30 9.65 4.31 4.84
CA GLY A 30 10.19 5.66 4.66
C GLY A 30 9.14 6.72 4.37
N CYS A 31 7.88 6.34 4.12
CA CYS A 31 6.81 7.30 3.95
C CYS A 31 6.41 7.98 5.27
N CYS A 32 6.03 9.26 5.20
CA CYS A 32 5.52 10.01 6.34
C CYS A 32 4.01 9.84 6.51
N CYS A 33 3.54 10.03 7.73
CA CYS A 33 2.11 10.05 8.06
C CYS A 33 1.82 11.00 9.22
N LEU A 34 0.59 11.51 9.25
CA LEU A 34 0.05 12.16 10.44
C LEU A 34 -0.72 11.11 11.24
N GLN A 35 -0.39 10.98 12.52
CA GLN A 35 -1.07 10.09 13.45
C GLN A 35 -1.56 10.90 14.64
N THR A 36 -2.80 10.64 15.05
CA THR A 36 -3.43 11.28 16.21
C THR A 36 -3.83 10.21 17.21
N THR A 37 -3.47 10.43 18.47
CA THR A 37 -3.83 9.53 19.58
C THR A 37 -4.85 10.21 20.47
N PHE A 38 -5.97 9.52 20.72
CA PHE A 38 -7.01 9.99 21.64
C PHE A 38 -6.92 9.21 22.95
N GLN A 39 -7.21 9.88 24.06
CA GLN A 39 -7.27 9.28 25.39
C GLN A 39 -8.71 9.31 25.90
N ASP A 40 -9.22 8.15 26.31
CA ASP A 40 -10.53 8.01 26.96
C ASP A 40 -10.39 7.66 28.45
N GLN A 41 -11.51 7.75 29.17
CA GLN A 41 -11.57 7.52 30.62
C GLN A 41 -11.73 6.05 31.02
N SER A 42 -12.18 5.18 30.10
CA SER A 42 -12.48 3.77 30.36
C SER A 42 -12.23 2.91 29.13
N PHE A 43 -11.82 1.67 29.35
CA PHE A 43 -11.59 0.68 28.28
C PHE A 43 -12.83 0.45 27.38
N LYS A 44 -14.03 0.51 27.98
CA LYS A 44 -15.28 0.33 27.23
C LYS A 44 -15.50 1.45 26.22
N GLU A 45 -15.20 2.69 26.61
CA GLU A 45 -15.33 3.85 25.74
C GLU A 45 -14.27 3.81 24.63
N THR A 46 -13.04 3.42 24.94
CA THR A 46 -11.97 3.25 23.93
C THR A 46 -12.34 2.23 22.86
N THR A 47 -12.89 1.07 23.26
CA THR A 47 -13.33 0.06 22.28
C THR A 47 -14.48 0.59 21.43
N HIS A 48 -15.44 1.30 22.05
CA HIS A 48 -16.56 1.90 21.32
C HIS A 48 -16.11 2.95 20.32
N LEU A 49 -15.19 3.83 20.70
CA LEU A 49 -14.60 4.84 19.82
C LEU A 49 -13.80 4.18 18.69
N TYR A 50 -13.00 3.15 18.99
CA TYR A 50 -12.22 2.41 18.00
C TYR A 50 -13.11 1.79 16.91
N ASP A 51 -14.20 1.13 17.32
CA ASP A 51 -15.16 0.52 16.40
C ASP A 51 -15.84 1.57 15.50
N GLN A 52 -16.09 2.77 16.03
CA GLN A 52 -16.67 3.87 15.25
C GLN A 52 -15.67 4.50 14.26
N LEU A 53 -14.37 4.50 14.57
CA LEU A 53 -13.33 5.06 13.70
C LEU A 53 -12.96 4.11 12.55
N LEU A 54 -13.16 2.79 12.71
CA LEU A 54 -12.86 1.79 11.68
C LEU A 54 -13.37 2.15 10.26
N PRO A 55 -14.66 2.47 10.06
CA PRO A 55 -15.17 2.85 8.74
C PRO A 55 -14.66 4.20 8.22
N LEU A 56 -14.15 5.08 9.10
CA LEU A 56 -13.64 6.40 8.72
C LEU A 56 -12.20 6.34 8.18
N TYR A 57 -11.39 5.34 8.56
CA TYR A 57 -10.00 5.22 8.09
C TYR A 57 -9.84 5.26 6.57
N PRO A 58 -10.55 4.46 5.75
CA PRO A 58 -10.39 4.52 4.29
C PRO A 58 -10.84 5.87 3.72
N ILE A 59 -11.86 6.51 4.31
CA ILE A 59 -12.34 7.83 3.88
C ILE A 59 -11.26 8.88 4.13
N MET A 60 -10.69 8.89 5.34
CA MET A 60 -9.61 9.82 5.70
C MET A 60 -8.34 9.56 4.88
N LEU A 61 -8.04 8.31 4.55
CA LEU A 61 -6.92 7.96 3.68
C LEU A 61 -7.10 8.56 2.28
N CYS A 62 -8.27 8.40 1.67
CA CYS A 62 -8.57 9.02 0.37
C CYS A 62 -8.55 10.55 0.44
N LEU A 63 -9.09 11.15 1.50
CA LEU A 63 -9.14 12.60 1.66
C LEU A 63 -7.74 13.23 1.85
N SER A 64 -6.79 12.45 2.40
CA SER A 64 -5.41 12.86 2.66
C SER A 64 -4.40 12.26 1.67
N ALA A 65 -4.87 11.83 0.49
CA ALA A 65 -4.02 11.26 -0.55
C ALA A 65 -2.92 12.25 -0.96
N ALA A 66 -1.67 11.81 -0.81
CA ALA A 66 -0.47 12.65 -0.97
C ALA A 66 0.75 11.87 -1.47
N CYS A 67 0.57 10.67 -2.01
CA CYS A 67 1.66 9.81 -2.47
C CYS A 67 1.43 9.27 -3.90
N PRO A 68 1.40 10.15 -4.93
CA PRO A 68 1.20 9.72 -6.31
C PRO A 68 2.51 9.29 -7.02
N ILE A 69 3.68 9.70 -6.52
CA ILE A 69 4.99 9.48 -7.17
C ILE A 69 5.80 8.46 -6.37
N LEU A 70 6.34 7.45 -7.06
CA LEU A 70 7.13 6.35 -6.49
C LEU A 70 8.36 6.09 -7.36
N ARG A 71 9.56 6.08 -6.77
CA ARG A 71 10.84 5.82 -7.48
C ARG A 71 10.93 6.61 -8.79
N ASP A 72 10.64 7.91 -8.74
CA ASP A 72 10.61 8.84 -9.88
C ASP A 72 9.55 8.59 -10.96
N PHE A 73 8.65 7.61 -10.77
CA PHE A 73 7.53 7.33 -11.67
C PHE A 73 6.20 7.79 -11.08
N LEU A 74 5.32 8.29 -11.95
CA LEU A 74 3.94 8.58 -11.59
C LEU A 74 3.13 7.28 -11.53
N SER A 75 2.63 6.96 -10.34
CA SER A 75 1.82 5.76 -10.11
C SER A 75 0.34 6.03 -10.38
N ASP A 76 -0.45 4.98 -10.56
CA ASP A 76 -1.91 5.08 -10.74
C ASP A 76 -2.66 4.98 -9.39
N ILE A 77 -1.94 5.24 -8.29
CA ILE A 77 -2.43 5.19 -6.92
C ILE A 77 -1.99 6.46 -6.21
N ASP A 78 -2.89 7.06 -5.42
CA ASP A 78 -2.58 8.31 -4.71
C ASP A 78 -2.26 8.10 -3.22
N CYS A 79 -2.45 6.87 -2.73
CA CYS A 79 -2.35 6.49 -1.34
C CYS A 79 -1.21 5.52 -1.08
N ARG A 80 -0.44 5.76 -0.01
CA ARG A 80 0.73 4.94 0.37
C ARG A 80 0.41 3.59 1.03
N TRP A 81 -0.85 3.32 1.37
CA TRP A 81 -1.22 2.20 2.26
C TRP A 81 -0.79 0.84 1.71
N ASN A 82 -0.99 0.60 0.41
CA ASN A 82 -0.63 -0.67 -0.22
C ASN A 82 0.89 -0.92 -0.15
N ILE A 83 1.68 0.13 -0.40
CA ILE A 83 3.15 0.09 -0.36
C ILE A 83 3.63 -0.20 1.06
N LEU A 84 3.04 0.47 2.06
CA LEU A 84 3.37 0.26 3.46
C LEU A 84 3.01 -1.17 3.91
N SER A 85 1.85 -1.66 3.50
CA SER A 85 1.39 -3.02 3.81
C SER A 85 2.32 -4.07 3.21
N GLU A 86 2.72 -3.92 1.95
CA GLU A 86 3.63 -4.85 1.27
C GLU A 86 5.07 -4.75 1.81
N ALA A 87 5.53 -3.56 2.18
CA ALA A 87 6.86 -3.34 2.76
C ALA A 87 7.05 -3.97 4.16
N ALA A 88 5.96 -4.28 4.86
CA ALA A 88 5.95 -4.95 6.15
C ALA A 88 5.45 -6.40 6.07
N ASP A 89 5.22 -6.93 4.86
CA ASP A 89 4.67 -8.25 4.64
C ASP A 89 5.73 -9.35 4.79
N ASP A 90 5.81 -9.93 5.97
CA ASP A 90 6.70 -11.04 6.33
C ASP A 90 6.11 -12.43 6.05
N ARG A 91 4.91 -12.51 5.45
CA ARG A 91 4.27 -13.79 5.16
C ARG A 91 5.16 -14.62 4.23
N THR A 92 5.31 -15.89 4.58
CA THR A 92 5.97 -16.91 3.76
C THR A 92 5.18 -17.21 2.48
N THR A 93 5.80 -17.90 1.51
CA THR A 93 5.14 -18.24 0.23
C THR A 93 3.92 -19.14 0.46
N GLU A 94 4.01 -20.02 1.46
CA GLU A 94 2.96 -20.92 1.92
C GLU A 94 1.77 -20.15 2.50
N GLU A 95 2.03 -19.11 3.30
CA GLU A 95 1.00 -18.27 3.91
C GLU A 95 0.29 -17.36 2.90
N LYS A 96 1.02 -16.88 1.87
CA LYS A 96 0.44 -16.06 0.79
C LYS A 96 -0.50 -16.84 -0.13
N LYS A 97 -0.58 -18.18 -0.01
CA LYS A 97 -1.41 -19.08 -0.85
C LYS A 97 -1.25 -18.84 -2.36
N THR A 98 -0.15 -18.25 -2.81
CA THR A 98 0.18 -18.09 -4.22
C THR A 98 0.52 -19.46 -4.79
N LYS A 99 -0.50 -20.18 -5.25
CA LYS A 99 -0.31 -21.34 -6.12
C LYS A 99 0.42 -20.85 -7.38
N LYS A 100 1.73 -21.07 -7.49
CA LYS A 100 2.33 -21.38 -8.79
C LYS A 100 1.86 -22.78 -9.16
N HIS A 101 0.60 -22.91 -9.56
CA HIS A 101 0.20 -24.08 -10.34
C HIS A 101 0.68 -23.84 -11.76
N SER A 102 1.98 -24.04 -11.96
CA SER A 102 2.53 -24.30 -13.28
C SER A 102 1.97 -25.65 -13.70
N ILE A 103 0.79 -25.66 -14.30
CA ILE A 103 0.35 -26.81 -15.10
C ILE A 103 1.25 -26.80 -16.33
N PRO A 104 2.05 -27.85 -16.58
CA PRO A 104 2.67 -28.01 -17.88
C PRO A 104 1.55 -28.33 -18.88
N LEU A 105 1.26 -27.39 -19.78
CA LEU A 105 0.69 -27.68 -21.09
C LEU A 105 1.72 -27.27 -22.13
#